data_AF-A0A538JR32-F1
#
_entry.id   AF-A0A538JR32-F1
#
_cell.length_a   1.000
_cell.length_b   1.000
_cell.length_c   1.000
_cell.angle_alpha   90.00
_cell.angle_beta   90.00
_cell.angle_gamma   90.00
#
_symmetry.space_group_name_H-M   'P 1'
#
loop_
_entity.id
_entity.type
_entity.pdbx_description
1 polymer ?
#
loop_
_entity_poly.entity_id
_entity_poly.type
_entity_poly.pdbx_seq_one_letter_code
_entity_poly.pdbx_strand_id
1 'polypeptide(L)'
;MVARARVTVPSRLGRGAGAGFATLLLPAVLLRAGATAGDRLTVAVAIGLAGLGASATRRQTREAAAPLGASVVAVSAWLFTQTPLGAMMWWIALALGLGLGMTLPRRLRPGGATAASAAVAAVAIVVARAAGGRASALAVGTACAVVSAVAASSVARAARASARSSGRLVASATSIFVVGLTGWIGANSPTAGWFGSLVSHGPRERREVAITFDDGPNITYTPVVRAILDAHGVKGTFFTVGRALDARPDISRALLDDGHLLGNHSYLHDEIRWLDPRYPELERTQRAFRRDLGVCPTFFRPPHGQHTPFMAHAVRRHRMTMVTWNVSAGDFATRDAGLVARRVLRRARPGAIIDLHDGIDGNLTADRSVLTRALPIILDGLRARGLRPVRLDVLLGRPGYGAAC
;
A
#
# COMPACT_ATOMS: atom_id res chain seq x y z
N MET A 1 49.78 -49.09 -9.78
CA MET A 1 49.94 -47.62 -9.80
C MET A 1 48.55 -46.98 -9.73
N VAL A 2 48.02 -46.78 -8.52
CA VAL A 2 46.79 -45.98 -8.27
C VAL A 2 47.05 -45.20 -7.00
N ALA A 3 47.32 -43.90 -7.13
CA ALA A 3 47.56 -43.01 -6.01
C ALA A 3 46.22 -42.66 -5.34
N ARG A 4 46.03 -43.04 -4.08
CA ARG A 4 44.96 -42.52 -3.21
C ARG A 4 45.43 -41.20 -2.60
N ALA A 5 44.93 -40.08 -3.10
CA ALA A 5 45.09 -38.80 -2.43
C ALA A 5 44.17 -38.74 -1.18
N ARG A 6 44.77 -38.74 0.02
CA ARG A 6 44.08 -38.36 1.25
C ARG A 6 43.95 -36.83 1.27
N VAL A 7 42.73 -36.33 1.16
CA VAL A 7 42.42 -34.92 1.44
C VAL A 7 42.31 -34.75 2.95
N THR A 8 43.30 -34.08 3.55
CA THR A 8 43.23 -33.58 4.93
C THR A 8 42.39 -32.30 4.94
N VAL A 9 41.22 -32.34 5.58
CA VAL A 9 40.41 -31.15 5.84
C VAL A 9 41.00 -30.41 7.06
N PRO A 10 41.33 -29.11 6.96
CA PRO A 10 41.80 -28.35 8.11
C PRO A 10 40.70 -28.23 9.17
N SER A 11 41.00 -28.60 10.41
CA SER A 11 40.10 -28.57 11.57
C SER A 11 39.81 -27.16 12.11
N ARG A 12 39.70 -26.15 11.24
CA ARG A 12 39.25 -24.79 11.57
C ARG A 12 37.97 -24.37 10.85
N LEU A 13 37.06 -25.31 10.60
CA LEU A 13 35.66 -25.01 10.31
C LEU A 13 34.83 -25.23 11.59
N GLY A 14 35.03 -24.33 12.55
CA GLY A 14 34.17 -24.25 13.73
C GLY A 14 32.79 -23.73 13.34
N ARG A 15 31.75 -24.56 13.46
CA ARG A 15 30.33 -24.26 13.74
C ARG A 15 29.69 -22.98 13.12
N GLY A 16 30.15 -22.51 11.97
CA GLY A 16 29.75 -21.22 11.39
C GLY A 16 29.12 -21.28 10.00
N ALA A 17 29.22 -22.40 9.29
CA ALA A 17 28.75 -22.51 7.90
C ALA A 17 27.24 -22.83 7.78
N GLY A 18 26.58 -23.29 8.85
CA GLY A 18 25.19 -23.75 8.79
C GLY A 18 24.12 -22.63 8.70
N ALA A 19 24.39 -21.45 9.25
CA ALA A 19 23.37 -20.39 9.33
C ALA A 19 23.28 -19.50 8.07
N GLY A 20 24.38 -19.38 7.31
CA GLY A 20 24.43 -18.61 6.07
C GLY A 20 23.87 -19.36 4.86
N PHE A 21 23.88 -20.69 4.90
CA PHE A 21 23.35 -21.52 3.80
C PHE A 21 21.82 -21.65 3.86
N ALA A 22 21.24 -21.65 5.06
CA ALA A 22 19.79 -21.67 5.26
C ALA A 22 19.11 -20.35 4.82
N THR A 23 19.84 -19.24 4.78
CA THR A 23 19.35 -17.93 4.30
C THR A 23 19.31 -17.83 2.77
N LEU A 24 19.95 -18.75 2.05
CA LEU A 24 19.97 -18.81 0.58
C LEU A 24 19.03 -19.87 -0.01
N LEU A 25 18.41 -20.73 0.82
CA LEU A 25 17.50 -21.79 0.36
C LEU A 25 16.01 -21.42 0.43
N LEU A 26 15.62 -20.47 1.28
CA LEU A 26 14.27 -19.89 1.28
C LEU A 26 13.86 -19.14 -0.01
N PRO A 27 14.77 -18.46 -0.75
CA PRO A 27 14.45 -17.79 -2.01
C PRO A 27 14.02 -18.77 -3.11
N ALA A 28 14.60 -19.97 -3.16
CA ALA A 28 14.33 -20.92 -4.25
C ALA A 28 12.90 -21.49 -4.22
N VAL A 29 12.28 -21.55 -3.04
CA VAL A 29 10.90 -22.05 -2.86
C VAL A 29 9.87 -20.95 -3.15
N LEU A 30 10.20 -19.67 -2.90
CA LEU A 30 9.30 -18.53 -3.13
C LEU A 30 9.40 -17.92 -4.53
N LEU A 31 10.51 -18.12 -5.25
CA LEU A 31 10.69 -17.71 -6.65
C LEU A 31 9.82 -18.50 -7.64
N ARG A 32 9.14 -19.58 -7.20
CA ARG A 32 8.27 -20.41 -8.04
C ARG A 32 6.78 -20.05 -7.99
N ALA A 33 6.36 -19.15 -7.10
CA ALA A 33 4.94 -18.90 -6.85
C ALA A 33 4.54 -17.45 -7.16
N GLY A 34 4.18 -17.15 -8.42
CA GLY A 34 3.24 -16.08 -8.83
C GLY A 34 3.35 -14.67 -8.21
N ALA A 35 4.46 -14.33 -7.56
CA ALA A 35 4.59 -13.14 -6.73
C ALA A 35 4.80 -11.90 -7.59
N THR A 36 4.07 -10.82 -7.25
CA THR A 36 4.14 -9.52 -7.94
C THR A 36 5.52 -8.86 -7.74
N ALA A 37 5.87 -7.88 -8.57
CA ALA A 37 7.14 -7.14 -8.41
C ALA A 37 7.27 -6.50 -7.02
N GLY A 38 6.15 -6.05 -6.43
CA GLY A 38 6.08 -5.53 -5.07
C GLY A 38 6.43 -6.57 -4.00
N ASP A 39 5.98 -7.82 -4.17
CA ASP A 39 6.32 -8.91 -3.25
C ASP A 39 7.82 -9.24 -3.30
N ARG A 40 8.41 -9.24 -4.50
CA ARG A 40 9.84 -9.53 -4.72
C ARG A 40 10.75 -8.44 -4.14
N LEU A 41 10.36 -7.18 -4.28
CA LEU A 41 11.09 -6.05 -3.70
C LEU A 41 10.96 -6.04 -2.16
N THR A 42 9.80 -6.40 -1.64
CA THR A 42 9.57 -6.53 -0.18
C THR A 42 10.46 -7.63 0.42
N VAL A 43 10.61 -8.76 -0.26
CA VAL A 43 11.54 -9.84 0.14
C VAL A 43 12.99 -9.36 0.07
N ALA A 44 13.37 -8.60 -0.96
CA ALA A 44 14.72 -8.04 -1.08
C ALA A 44 15.03 -7.01 0.03
N VAL A 45 14.06 -6.16 0.39
CA VAL A 45 14.20 -5.20 1.51
C VAL A 45 14.26 -5.93 2.85
N ALA A 46 13.48 -6.99 3.05
CA ALA A 46 13.53 -7.80 4.27
C ALA A 46 14.87 -8.54 4.42
N ILE A 47 15.41 -9.09 3.32
CA ILE A 47 16.76 -9.69 3.28
C ILE A 47 17.83 -8.62 3.53
N GLY A 48 17.67 -7.42 2.97
CA GLY A 48 18.54 -6.27 3.22
C GLY A 48 18.56 -5.85 4.69
N LEU A 49 17.39 -5.80 5.34
CA LEU A 49 17.26 -5.47 6.77
C LEU A 49 17.79 -6.57 7.68
N ALA A 50 17.57 -7.84 7.34
CA ALA A 50 18.13 -8.98 8.06
C ALA A 50 19.67 -9.02 7.92
N GLY A 51 20.19 -8.73 6.72
CA GLY A 51 21.62 -8.61 6.45
C GLY A 51 22.27 -7.41 7.15
N LEU A 52 21.58 -6.27 7.21
CA LEU A 52 22.02 -5.09 7.97
C LEU A 52 21.98 -5.33 9.48
N GLY A 53 20.97 -6.04 10.01
CA GLY A 53 20.93 -6.45 11.42
C GLY A 53 22.03 -7.47 11.77
N ALA A 54 22.31 -8.41 10.87
CA ALA A 54 23.38 -9.40 11.02
C ALA A 54 24.80 -8.81 10.86
N SER A 55 24.96 -7.71 10.11
CA SER A 55 26.22 -6.99 9.96
C SER A 55 26.44 -5.93 11.06
N ALA A 56 25.36 -5.28 11.53
CA ALA A 56 25.38 -4.36 12.67
C ALA A 56 25.78 -5.04 13.98
N THR A 57 25.50 -6.34 14.13
CA THR A 57 25.95 -7.15 15.28
C THR A 57 27.45 -7.48 15.23
N ARG A 58 28.10 -7.41 14.06
CA ARG A 58 29.52 -7.80 13.93
C ARG A 58 30.49 -6.62 14.02
N ARG A 59 30.11 -5.38 13.70
CA ARG A 59 31.09 -4.26 13.64
C ARG A 59 30.61 -2.84 14.02
N GLN A 60 29.41 -2.64 14.59
CA GLN A 60 29.00 -1.30 15.05
C GLN A 60 29.19 -1.11 16.57
N THR A 61 29.74 0.04 16.93
CA THR A 61 30.00 0.47 18.31
C THR A 61 28.69 0.58 19.08
N ARG A 62 28.38 -0.47 19.84
CA ARG A 62 27.84 -0.60 21.23
C ARG A 62 26.92 0.48 21.86
N GLU A 63 26.85 1.69 21.34
CA GLU A 63 26.11 2.85 21.88
C GLU A 63 25.00 3.36 20.96
N ALA A 64 25.05 3.10 19.64
CA ALA A 64 24.02 3.54 18.69
C ALA A 64 22.76 2.64 18.66
N ALA A 65 22.83 1.42 19.19
CA ALA A 65 21.75 0.43 19.05
C ALA A 65 20.45 0.84 19.78
N ALA A 66 20.54 1.50 20.94
CA ALA A 66 19.37 1.89 21.72
C ALA A 66 18.54 3.03 21.10
N PRO A 67 19.11 4.17 20.66
CA PRO A 67 18.33 5.23 20.00
C PRO A 67 17.76 4.79 18.63
N LEU A 68 18.50 3.95 17.89
CA LEU A 68 17.97 3.27 16.71
C LEU A 68 16.77 2.41 17.06
N GLY A 69 16.90 1.55 18.07
CA GLY A 69 15.83 0.70 18.54
C GLY A 69 14.59 1.50 18.93
N ALA A 70 14.75 2.57 19.69
CA ALA A 70 13.65 3.45 20.11
C ALA A 70 12.95 4.12 18.91
N SER A 71 13.70 4.51 17.88
CA SER A 71 13.14 5.08 16.65
C SER A 71 12.34 4.04 15.85
N VAL A 72 12.89 2.83 15.72
CA VAL A 72 12.21 1.68 15.10
C VAL A 72 10.95 1.33 15.88
N VAL A 73 10.97 1.38 17.22
CA VAL A 73 9.79 1.16 18.07
C VAL A 73 8.72 2.21 17.84
N ALA A 74 9.08 3.49 17.91
CA ALA A 74 8.12 4.59 17.75
C ALA A 74 7.42 4.53 16.38
N VAL A 75 8.19 4.32 15.32
CA VAL A 75 7.67 4.26 13.94
C VAL A 75 6.84 3.00 13.73
N SER A 76 7.34 1.83 14.17
CA SER A 76 6.62 0.58 14.00
C SER A 76 5.34 0.55 14.83
N ALA A 77 5.33 1.09 16.06
CA ALA A 77 4.14 1.21 16.88
C ALA A 77 3.10 2.13 16.24
N TRP A 78 3.52 3.26 15.67
CA TRP A 78 2.64 4.16 14.93
C TRP A 78 2.07 3.48 13.67
N LEU A 79 2.92 2.88 12.83
CA LEU A 79 2.50 2.14 11.62
C LEU A 79 1.53 1.00 11.95
N PHE A 80 1.74 0.31 13.07
CA PHE A 80 0.86 -0.77 13.53
C PHE A 80 -0.57 -0.29 13.79
N THR A 81 -0.74 0.95 14.26
CA THR A 81 -2.09 1.53 14.50
C THR A 81 -2.84 1.82 13.20
N GLN A 82 -2.11 2.14 12.13
CA GLN A 82 -2.64 2.55 10.83
C GLN A 82 -2.95 1.35 9.91
N THR A 83 -2.26 0.23 10.11
CA THR A 83 -2.34 -0.92 9.18
C THR A 83 -3.57 -1.81 9.45
N PRO A 84 -4.31 -2.25 8.41
CA PRO A 84 -5.36 -3.26 8.53
C PRO A 84 -4.81 -4.64 8.90
N LEU A 85 -5.66 -5.55 9.38
CA LEU A 85 -5.26 -6.95 9.66
C LEU A 85 -4.83 -7.64 8.35
N GLY A 86 -3.61 -8.18 8.30
CA GLY A 86 -3.04 -8.84 7.11
C GLY A 86 -1.55 -9.15 7.24
N ALA A 87 -0.92 -9.66 6.17
CA ALA A 87 0.49 -10.07 6.18
C ALA A 87 1.46 -8.92 6.55
N MET A 88 1.17 -7.69 6.12
CA MET A 88 1.94 -6.49 6.45
C MET A 88 2.00 -6.21 7.96
N MET A 89 0.95 -6.59 8.71
CA MET A 89 0.90 -6.40 10.15
C MET A 89 1.97 -7.22 10.89
N TRP A 90 2.26 -8.42 10.42
CA TRP A 90 3.29 -9.29 11.01
C TRP A 90 4.70 -8.73 10.82
N TRP A 91 4.97 -8.10 9.67
CA TRP A 91 6.24 -7.46 9.40
C TRP A 91 6.46 -6.20 10.24
N ILE A 92 5.42 -5.39 10.45
CA ILE A 92 5.47 -4.22 11.34
C ILE A 92 5.65 -4.67 12.80
N ALA A 93 4.98 -5.74 13.21
CA ALA A 93 5.15 -6.31 14.54
C ALA A 93 6.57 -6.87 14.76
N LEU A 94 7.15 -7.51 13.74
CA LEU A 94 8.54 -7.98 13.77
C LEU A 94 9.52 -6.80 13.87
N ALA A 95 9.32 -5.74 13.09
CA ALA A 95 10.13 -4.53 13.15
C ALA A 95 10.05 -3.86 14.54
N LEU A 96 8.85 -3.76 15.11
CA LEU A 96 8.62 -3.27 16.47
C LEU A 96 9.37 -4.10 17.51
N GLY A 97 9.29 -5.43 17.41
CA GLY A 97 10.00 -6.36 18.28
C GLY A 97 11.52 -6.24 18.17
N LEU A 98 12.05 -6.12 16.95
CA LEU A 98 13.48 -5.89 16.72
C LEU A 98 13.93 -4.55 17.31
N GLY A 99 13.12 -3.49 17.18
CA GLY A 99 13.36 -2.20 17.82
C GLY A 99 13.42 -2.29 19.35
N LEU A 100 12.48 -3.01 19.98
CA LEU A 100 12.46 -3.24 21.43
C LEU A 100 13.67 -4.07 21.91
N GLY A 101 14.03 -5.10 21.15
CA GLY A 101 15.23 -5.89 21.39
C GLY A 101 16.50 -5.05 21.30
N MET A 102 16.49 -4.00 20.48
CA MET A 102 17.57 -3.03 20.31
C MET A 102 17.68 -2.02 21.48
N THR A 103 16.59 -1.76 22.22
CA THR A 103 16.56 -0.85 23.39
C THR A 103 16.94 -1.50 24.73
N LEU A 104 16.99 -2.83 24.84
CA LEU A 104 17.24 -3.53 26.12
C LEU A 104 18.70 -3.38 26.65
N PRO A 105 18.89 -3.16 27.97
CA PRO A 105 20.20 -3.11 28.61
C PRO A 105 21.02 -4.41 28.45
N ARG A 106 22.34 -4.26 28.42
CA ARG A 106 23.32 -5.34 28.17
C ARG A 106 23.17 -6.58 29.08
N ARG A 107 22.79 -6.39 30.35
CA ARG A 107 22.64 -7.46 31.34
C ARG A 107 21.43 -8.37 31.08
N LEU A 108 20.48 -7.91 30.26
CA LEU A 108 19.26 -8.62 29.90
C LEU A 108 19.33 -9.22 28.48
N ARG A 109 20.51 -9.23 27.85
CA ARG A 109 20.75 -9.78 26.50
C ARG A 109 21.64 -11.03 26.54
N PRO A 110 21.13 -12.21 26.96
CA PRO A 110 21.84 -13.45 26.67
C PRO A 110 21.80 -13.72 25.16
N GLY A 111 22.84 -14.36 24.62
CA GLY A 111 22.97 -14.62 23.18
C GLY A 111 21.72 -15.32 22.62
N GLY A 112 21.02 -14.68 21.67
CA GLY A 112 19.76 -15.18 21.08
C GLY A 112 18.48 -14.54 21.63
N ALA A 113 18.52 -13.79 22.73
CA ALA A 113 17.33 -13.27 23.40
C ALA A 113 16.61 -12.11 22.69
N THR A 114 17.26 -11.42 21.74
CA THR A 114 16.64 -10.32 20.97
C THR A 114 15.56 -10.81 20.02
N ALA A 115 15.66 -12.05 19.51
CA ALA A 115 14.64 -12.63 18.64
C ALA A 115 13.44 -13.16 19.43
N ALA A 116 13.68 -13.74 20.61
CA ALA A 116 12.62 -14.27 21.48
C ALA A 116 11.78 -13.15 22.12
N SER A 117 12.42 -12.07 22.59
CA SER A 117 11.70 -10.89 23.13
C SER A 117 10.96 -10.09 22.04
N ALA A 118 11.49 -10.05 20.81
CA ALA A 118 10.83 -9.47 19.65
C ALA A 118 9.56 -10.23 19.25
N ALA A 119 9.60 -11.56 19.25
CA ALA A 119 8.45 -12.41 18.93
C ALA A 119 7.33 -12.29 19.98
N VAL A 120 7.68 -12.23 21.27
CA VAL A 120 6.70 -12.11 22.36
C VAL A 120 6.00 -10.74 22.34
N ALA A 121 6.72 -9.64 22.11
CA ALA A 121 6.12 -8.31 22.00
C ALA A 121 5.22 -8.18 20.76
N ALA A 122 5.64 -8.74 19.62
CA ALA A 122 4.85 -8.80 18.40
C ALA A 122 3.53 -9.56 18.60
N VAL A 123 3.59 -10.73 19.26
CA VAL A 123 2.41 -11.55 19.58
C VAL A 123 1.49 -10.84 20.57
N ALA A 124 2.02 -10.26 21.66
CA ALA A 124 1.21 -9.58 22.67
C ALA A 124 0.44 -8.37 22.11
N ILE A 125 1.05 -7.60 21.20
CA ILE A 125 0.44 -6.42 20.59
C ILE A 125 -0.61 -6.81 19.52
N VAL A 126 -0.34 -7.88 18.76
CA VAL A 126 -1.33 -8.45 17.83
C VAL A 126 -2.55 -9.00 18.59
N VAL A 127 -2.32 -9.70 19.70
CA VAL A 127 -3.39 -10.22 20.56
C VAL A 127 -4.17 -9.07 21.21
N ALA A 128 -3.51 -8.03 21.72
CA ALA A 128 -4.17 -6.85 22.30
C ALA A 128 -5.05 -6.08 21.29
N ARG A 129 -4.61 -5.99 20.03
CA ARG A 129 -5.42 -5.37 18.95
C ARG A 129 -6.57 -6.26 18.50
N ALA A 130 -6.37 -7.58 18.47
CA ALA A 130 -7.40 -8.55 18.12
C ALA A 130 -8.49 -8.65 19.20
N ALA A 131 -8.12 -8.53 20.48
CA ALA A 131 -9.05 -8.66 21.61
C ALA A 131 -9.69 -7.33 22.05
N GLY A 132 -8.98 -6.20 21.97
CA GLY A 132 -9.41 -4.90 22.52
C GLY A 132 -9.55 -3.75 21.50
N GLY A 133 -9.27 -3.99 20.21
CA GLY A 133 -9.40 -2.99 19.16
C GLY A 133 -8.28 -1.92 19.18
N ARG A 134 -8.55 -0.78 18.51
CA ARG A 134 -7.53 0.26 18.23
C ARG A 134 -6.99 0.97 19.48
N ALA A 135 -7.83 1.20 20.48
CA ALA A 135 -7.46 1.93 21.70
C ALA A 135 -6.48 1.14 22.58
N SER A 136 -6.70 -0.17 22.74
CA SER A 136 -5.80 -1.05 23.51
C SER A 136 -4.43 -1.19 22.86
N ALA A 137 -4.38 -1.24 21.52
CA ALA A 137 -3.12 -1.26 20.77
C ALA A 137 -2.34 0.06 20.91
N LEU A 138 -3.04 1.20 20.97
CA LEU A 138 -2.45 2.52 21.23
C LEU A 138 -1.88 2.62 22.64
N ALA A 139 -2.60 2.14 23.67
CA ALA A 139 -2.12 2.15 25.05
C ALA A 139 -0.84 1.32 25.23
N VAL A 140 -0.82 0.11 24.67
CA VAL A 140 0.36 -0.78 24.73
C VAL A 140 1.52 -0.21 23.91
N GLY A 141 1.26 0.31 22.70
CA GLY A 141 2.28 0.94 21.87
C GLY A 141 2.90 2.19 22.52
N THR A 142 2.08 3.00 23.19
CA THR A 142 2.54 4.21 23.91
C THR A 142 3.36 3.84 25.14
N ALA A 143 2.93 2.85 25.92
CA ALA A 143 3.71 2.35 27.05
C ALA A 143 5.09 1.80 26.61
N CYS A 144 5.14 1.05 25.52
CA CYS A 144 6.39 0.57 24.93
C CYS A 144 7.29 1.72 24.44
N ALA A 145 6.73 2.77 23.83
CA ALA A 145 7.47 3.95 23.39
C ALA A 145 8.03 4.76 24.57
N VAL A 146 7.26 4.93 25.64
CA VAL A 146 7.70 5.62 26.87
C VAL A 146 8.83 4.85 27.56
N VAL A 147 8.69 3.54 27.76
CA VAL A 147 9.76 2.70 28.33
C VAL A 147 11.02 2.74 27.45
N SER A 148 10.85 2.73 26.13
CA SER A 148 11.97 2.85 25.17
C SER A 148 12.64 4.22 25.23
N ALA A 149 11.89 5.31 25.40
CA ALA A 149 12.41 6.67 25.54
C ALA A 149 13.14 6.88 26.88
N VAL A 150 12.64 6.29 27.97
CA VAL A 150 13.29 6.28 29.29
C VAL A 150 14.58 5.45 29.26
N ALA A 151 14.59 4.30 28.56
CA ALA A 151 15.79 3.50 28.32
C ALA A 151 16.80 4.22 27.40
N ALA A 152 16.34 4.91 26.35
CA ALA A 152 17.18 5.67 25.45
C ALA A 152 17.81 6.91 26.11
N SER A 153 17.08 7.60 27.01
CA SER A 153 17.58 8.78 27.73
C SER A 153 18.58 8.45 28.85
N SER A 154 18.50 7.24 29.41
CA SER A 154 19.52 6.72 30.34
C SER A 154 20.79 6.25 29.60
N VAL A 155 20.66 5.71 28.38
CA VAL A 155 21.79 5.40 27.49
C VAL A 155 22.41 6.66 26.87
N ALA A 156 21.62 7.68 26.54
CA ALA A 156 22.11 8.96 26.00
C ALA A 156 22.95 9.75 27.01
N ARG A 157 22.71 9.58 28.32
CA ARG A 157 23.59 10.11 29.38
C ARG A 157 24.94 9.38 29.45
N ALA A 158 24.98 8.08 29.14
CA ALA A 158 26.21 7.30 29.06
C ALA A 158 27.01 7.55 27.76
N ALA A 159 26.33 7.82 26.64
CA ALA A 159 26.94 8.06 25.33
C ALA A 159 27.56 9.47 25.16
N ARG A 160 27.27 10.42 26.06
CA ARG A 160 27.96 11.74 26.08
C ARG A 160 29.47 11.62 26.38
N ALA A 161 29.95 10.46 26.82
CA ALA A 161 31.35 10.21 27.14
C ALA A 161 32.19 9.65 25.97
N SER A 162 31.62 9.29 24.82
CA SER A 162 32.35 8.60 23.75
C SER A 162 31.89 9.05 22.36
N ALA A 163 32.19 10.29 22.00
CA ALA A 163 31.94 10.80 20.65
C ALA A 163 33.02 10.28 19.69
N ARG A 164 32.69 9.28 18.85
CA ARG A 164 33.38 9.03 17.57
C ARG A 164 32.38 8.85 16.43
N SER A 165 32.74 9.39 15.26
CA SER A 165 31.97 9.61 14.02
C SER A 165 31.00 8.50 13.59
N SER A 166 31.27 7.25 13.92
CA SER A 166 30.44 6.09 13.57
C SER A 166 29.00 6.19 14.09
N GLY A 167 28.77 6.76 15.28
CA GLY A 167 27.42 6.88 15.86
C GLY A 167 26.49 7.81 15.08
N ARG A 168 27.05 8.88 14.47
CA ARG A 168 26.29 9.81 13.62
C ARG A 168 25.86 9.14 12.32
N LEU A 169 26.75 8.36 11.69
CA LEU A 169 26.44 7.66 10.45
C LEU A 169 25.30 6.64 10.61
N VAL A 170 25.29 5.87 11.71
CA VAL A 170 24.22 4.90 11.97
C VAL A 170 22.88 5.60 12.20
N ALA A 171 22.88 6.69 12.99
CA ALA A 171 21.68 7.46 13.26
C ALA A 171 21.10 8.09 11.99
N SER A 172 21.95 8.65 11.12
CA SER A 172 21.55 9.18 9.82
C SER A 172 20.99 8.12 8.89
N ALA A 173 21.67 6.97 8.74
CA ALA A 173 21.21 5.87 7.89
C ALA A 173 19.85 5.32 8.35
N THR A 174 19.63 5.23 9.65
CA THR A 174 18.36 4.76 10.22
C THR A 174 17.25 5.76 10.01
N SER A 175 17.53 7.05 10.19
CA SER A 175 16.57 8.11 9.95
C SER A 175 16.14 8.13 8.48
N ILE A 176 17.10 8.01 7.55
CA ILE A 176 16.82 7.89 6.11
C ILE A 176 15.98 6.66 5.81
N PHE A 177 16.32 5.49 6.38
CA PHE A 177 15.56 4.27 6.18
C PHE A 177 14.11 4.39 6.71
N VAL A 178 13.93 4.92 7.92
CA VAL A 178 12.62 5.13 8.54
C VAL A 178 11.76 6.10 7.73
N VAL A 179 12.33 7.22 7.31
CA VAL A 179 11.63 8.21 6.47
C VAL A 179 11.29 7.60 5.11
N GLY A 180 12.22 6.86 4.50
CA GLY A 180 11.99 6.17 3.23
C GLY A 180 10.89 5.11 3.32
N LEU A 181 10.93 4.25 4.34
CA LEU A 181 9.91 3.21 4.56
C LEU A 181 8.54 3.81 4.87
N THR A 182 8.50 4.86 5.69
CA THR A 182 7.25 5.56 6.00
C THR A 182 6.71 6.22 4.73
N GLY A 183 7.54 6.95 3.98
CA GLY A 183 7.15 7.53 2.70
C GLY A 183 6.60 6.46 1.73
N TRP A 184 7.24 5.30 1.64
CA TRP A 184 6.80 4.18 0.81
C TRP A 184 5.44 3.61 1.24
N ILE A 185 5.23 3.40 2.55
CA ILE A 185 3.95 2.90 3.08
C ILE A 185 2.83 3.90 2.82
N GLY A 186 3.08 5.18 3.06
CA GLY A 186 2.13 6.24 2.74
C GLY A 186 1.76 6.21 1.26
N ALA A 187 2.77 6.13 0.41
CA ALA A 187 2.57 6.16 -1.04
C ALA A 187 1.78 4.97 -1.58
N ASN A 188 1.91 3.80 -0.97
CA ASN A 188 1.25 2.57 -1.42
C ASN A 188 -0.02 2.23 -0.64
N SER A 189 -0.52 3.13 0.20
CA SER A 189 -1.74 2.92 0.99
C SER A 189 -2.89 3.78 0.46
N PRO A 190 -3.89 3.21 -0.25
CA PRO A 190 -4.96 3.98 -0.87
C PRO A 190 -5.79 4.83 0.11
N THR A 191 -5.67 4.62 1.42
CA THR A 191 -6.40 5.37 2.44
C THR A 191 -5.53 6.36 3.23
N ALA A 192 -4.22 6.43 2.97
CA ALA A 192 -3.30 7.28 3.71
C ALA A 192 -3.22 8.70 3.13
N GLY A 193 -3.97 9.65 3.69
CA GLY A 193 -3.92 11.06 3.26
C GLY A 193 -2.67 11.84 3.69
N TRP A 194 -1.48 11.22 3.76
CA TRP A 194 -0.27 11.85 4.32
C TRP A 194 0.30 12.96 3.45
N PHE A 195 0.02 12.91 2.14
CA PHE A 195 0.61 13.81 1.15
C PHE A 195 -0.35 14.90 0.69
N GLY A 196 -1.55 14.98 1.27
CA GLY A 196 -2.55 15.98 0.94
C GLY A 196 -3.98 15.47 1.09
N SER A 197 -4.92 16.23 0.55
CA SER A 197 -6.33 15.84 0.54
C SER A 197 -6.53 14.61 -0.34
N LEU A 198 -6.96 13.52 0.30
CA LEU A 198 -7.25 12.23 -0.32
C LEU A 198 -8.64 11.77 0.11
N VAL A 199 -9.51 11.50 -0.85
CA VAL A 199 -10.87 11.03 -0.58
C VAL A 199 -10.95 9.53 -0.86
N SER A 200 -10.98 8.73 0.20
CA SER A 200 -11.16 7.27 0.10
C SER A 200 -12.59 6.81 0.39
N HIS A 201 -13.44 7.70 0.91
CA HIS A 201 -14.86 7.46 1.15
C HIS A 201 -15.65 8.78 1.22
N GLY A 202 -16.96 8.70 1.00
CA GLY A 202 -17.89 9.81 1.22
C GLY A 202 -18.49 9.86 2.63
N PRO A 203 -19.47 10.76 2.85
CA PRO A 203 -20.24 10.89 4.09
C PRO A 203 -20.93 9.57 4.49
N ARG A 204 -21.10 9.31 5.79
CA ARG A 204 -21.65 8.04 6.31
C ARG A 204 -23.13 8.13 6.68
N GLU A 205 -23.69 9.33 6.63
CA GLU A 205 -25.06 9.67 7.06
C GLU A 205 -26.08 9.34 5.97
N ARG A 206 -25.65 9.36 4.70
CA ARG A 206 -26.50 9.02 3.55
C ARG A 206 -26.26 7.57 3.15
N ARG A 207 -27.32 6.79 2.93
CA ARG A 207 -27.24 5.38 2.49
C ARG A 207 -26.84 5.25 1.02
N GLU A 208 -25.77 5.91 0.63
CA GLU A 208 -25.25 5.98 -0.73
C GLU A 208 -23.86 5.34 -0.80
N VAL A 209 -23.52 4.79 -1.95
CA VAL A 209 -22.18 4.30 -2.26
C VAL A 209 -21.80 4.73 -3.67
N ALA A 210 -20.54 5.04 -3.93
CA ALA A 210 -20.06 5.27 -5.28
C ALA A 210 -19.57 3.95 -5.87
N ILE A 211 -20.10 3.58 -7.04
CA ILE A 211 -19.57 2.49 -7.85
C ILE A 211 -18.64 3.07 -8.90
N THR A 212 -17.38 2.67 -8.87
CA THR A 212 -16.33 3.25 -9.72
C THR A 212 -15.60 2.19 -10.51
N PHE A 213 -15.21 2.52 -11.74
CA PHE A 213 -14.55 1.63 -12.68
C PHE A 213 -13.24 2.24 -13.17
N ASP A 214 -12.16 1.48 -13.11
CA ASP A 214 -10.83 1.92 -13.51
C ASP A 214 -10.38 1.20 -14.79
N ASP A 215 -9.37 1.79 -15.43
CA ASP A 215 -8.58 1.25 -16.54
C ASP A 215 -9.20 1.25 -17.94
N GLY A 216 -10.47 1.64 -18.08
CA GLY A 216 -11.13 1.78 -19.37
C GLY A 216 -10.68 3.00 -20.21
N PRO A 217 -11.29 3.20 -21.40
CA PRO A 217 -12.30 2.32 -21.99
C PRO A 217 -11.71 1.04 -22.60
N ASN A 218 -12.43 -0.05 -22.41
CA ASN A 218 -12.25 -1.33 -23.08
C ASN A 218 -13.30 -1.48 -24.20
N ILE A 219 -12.90 -1.98 -25.37
CA ILE A 219 -13.78 -2.02 -26.54
C ILE A 219 -14.94 -3.00 -26.41
N THR A 220 -14.79 -4.02 -25.57
CA THR A 220 -15.78 -5.08 -25.39
C THR A 220 -16.54 -4.88 -24.08
N TYR A 221 -15.83 -4.63 -22.99
CA TYR A 221 -16.40 -4.72 -21.65
C TYR A 221 -16.95 -3.40 -21.11
N THR A 222 -16.39 -2.24 -21.47
CA THR A 222 -16.95 -0.95 -21.06
C THR A 222 -18.39 -0.75 -21.58
N PRO A 223 -18.72 -1.05 -22.86
CA PRO A 223 -20.10 -1.00 -23.33
C PRO A 223 -21.04 -1.97 -22.62
N VAL A 224 -20.56 -3.17 -22.23
CA VAL A 224 -21.37 -4.14 -21.49
C VAL A 224 -21.63 -3.67 -20.05
N VAL A 225 -20.61 -3.12 -19.39
CA VAL A 225 -20.75 -2.50 -18.06
C VAL A 225 -21.77 -1.37 -18.11
N ARG A 226 -21.67 -0.48 -19.12
CA ARG A 226 -22.65 0.60 -19.38
C ARG A 226 -24.08 0.05 -19.48
N ALA A 227 -24.30 -0.95 -20.33
CA ALA A 227 -25.62 -1.57 -20.50
C ALA A 227 -26.17 -2.20 -19.21
N ILE A 228 -25.32 -2.84 -18.40
CA ILE A 228 -25.73 -3.38 -17.09
C ILE A 228 -26.15 -2.26 -16.15
N LEU A 229 -25.37 -1.17 -16.07
CA LEU A 229 -25.70 -0.02 -15.23
C LEU A 229 -27.03 0.62 -15.64
N ASP A 230 -27.27 0.79 -16.94
CA ASP A 230 -28.52 1.33 -17.47
C ASP A 230 -29.73 0.44 -17.15
N ALA A 231 -29.58 -0.88 -17.31
CA ALA A 231 -30.63 -1.84 -16.95
C ALA A 231 -31.01 -1.78 -15.46
N HIS A 232 -30.09 -1.32 -14.59
CA HIS A 232 -30.33 -1.14 -13.16
C HIS A 232 -30.73 0.30 -12.78
N GLY A 233 -30.79 1.23 -13.74
CA GLY A 233 -31.05 2.64 -13.48
C GLY A 233 -29.95 3.30 -12.62
N VAL A 234 -28.72 2.82 -12.71
CA VAL A 234 -27.58 3.30 -11.92
C VAL A 234 -26.61 4.06 -12.81
N LYS A 235 -26.02 5.14 -12.30
CA LYS A 235 -24.89 5.82 -12.95
C LYS A 235 -23.63 5.64 -12.12
N GLY A 236 -22.60 5.05 -12.73
CA GLY A 236 -21.26 4.90 -12.16
C GLY A 236 -20.30 6.05 -12.49
N THR A 237 -19.09 5.96 -11.95
CA THR A 237 -17.95 6.84 -12.29
C THR A 237 -16.82 6.04 -12.90
N PHE A 238 -16.28 6.46 -14.04
CA PHE A 238 -15.21 5.75 -14.76
C PHE A 238 -13.93 6.58 -14.74
N PHE A 239 -12.89 6.09 -14.05
CA PHE A 239 -11.56 6.67 -14.10
C PHE A 239 -10.84 6.15 -15.35
N THR A 240 -10.81 6.99 -16.38
CA THR A 240 -10.35 6.64 -17.72
C THR A 240 -8.87 6.91 -17.89
N VAL A 241 -8.16 5.94 -18.48
CA VAL A 241 -6.75 6.07 -18.84
C VAL A 241 -6.64 6.84 -20.15
N GLY A 242 -5.82 7.90 -20.16
CA GLY A 242 -5.72 8.83 -21.28
C GLY A 242 -5.34 8.18 -22.62
N ARG A 243 -4.44 7.19 -22.65
CA ARG A 243 -4.09 6.49 -23.90
C ARG A 243 -5.26 5.71 -24.50
N ALA A 244 -6.11 5.15 -23.65
CA ALA A 244 -7.28 4.37 -24.09
C ALA A 244 -8.38 5.32 -24.57
N LEU A 245 -8.55 6.46 -23.90
CA LEU A 245 -9.41 7.55 -24.36
C LEU A 245 -8.99 8.04 -25.75
N ASP A 246 -7.71 8.38 -25.94
CA ASP A 246 -7.18 8.85 -27.24
C ASP A 246 -7.46 7.84 -28.37
N ALA A 247 -7.36 6.54 -28.06
CA ALA A 247 -7.56 5.49 -29.04
C ALA A 247 -9.04 5.26 -29.38
N ARG A 248 -9.95 5.38 -28.40
CA ARG A 248 -11.39 5.09 -28.54
C ARG A 248 -12.27 6.10 -27.81
N PRO A 249 -12.27 7.37 -28.26
CA PRO A 249 -13.03 8.43 -27.59
C PRO A 249 -14.55 8.25 -27.73
N ASP A 250 -15.00 7.48 -28.72
CA ASP A 250 -16.40 7.13 -28.94
C ASP A 250 -17.02 6.39 -27.74
N ILE A 251 -16.26 5.51 -27.08
CA ILE A 251 -16.75 4.74 -25.93
C ILE A 251 -16.94 5.64 -24.72
N SER A 252 -15.95 6.49 -24.42
CA SER A 252 -16.04 7.45 -23.33
C SER A 252 -17.11 8.52 -23.58
N ARG A 253 -17.32 8.94 -24.84
CA ARG A 253 -18.41 9.84 -25.19
C ARG A 253 -19.77 9.21 -24.91
N ALA A 254 -19.98 7.96 -25.31
CA ALA A 254 -21.23 7.27 -25.04
C ALA A 254 -21.49 7.09 -23.52
N LEU A 255 -20.44 6.91 -22.71
CA LEU A 255 -20.59 6.94 -21.25
C LEU A 255 -21.09 8.30 -20.74
N LEU A 256 -20.58 9.41 -21.30
CA LEU A 256 -21.05 10.77 -20.95
C LEU A 256 -22.49 11.01 -21.39
N ASP A 257 -22.84 10.60 -22.61
CA ASP A 257 -24.17 10.77 -23.18
C ASP A 257 -25.23 10.02 -22.35
N ASP A 258 -24.87 8.84 -21.81
CA ASP A 258 -25.70 8.09 -20.88
C ASP A 258 -25.66 8.66 -19.45
N GLY A 259 -24.95 9.76 -19.19
CA GLY A 259 -24.94 10.46 -17.91
C GLY A 259 -24.04 9.84 -16.83
N HIS A 260 -23.08 8.99 -17.22
CA HIS A 260 -22.01 8.57 -16.32
C HIS A 260 -21.02 9.71 -16.07
N LEU A 261 -20.27 9.60 -14.97
CA LEU A 261 -19.19 10.53 -14.65
C LEU A 261 -17.86 9.95 -15.12
N LEU A 262 -17.01 10.76 -15.73
CA LEU A 262 -15.64 10.39 -16.05
C LEU A 262 -14.64 11.11 -15.15
N GLY A 263 -13.62 10.37 -14.71
CA GLY A 263 -12.48 10.85 -13.94
C GLY A 263 -11.17 10.58 -14.68
N ASN A 264 -10.12 11.30 -14.31
CA ASN A 264 -8.78 11.15 -14.88
C ASN A 264 -8.02 10.02 -14.17
N HIS A 265 -7.41 9.09 -14.92
CA HIS A 265 -6.66 7.96 -14.39
C HIS A 265 -5.22 7.86 -14.91
N SER A 266 -4.51 9.00 -15.01
CA SER A 266 -3.20 9.10 -15.68
C SER A 266 -3.31 8.83 -17.19
N TYR A 267 -2.19 8.89 -17.92
CA TYR A 267 -2.22 8.73 -19.38
C TYR A 267 -1.78 7.33 -19.81
N LEU A 268 -0.66 6.84 -19.28
CA LEU A 268 -0.04 5.57 -19.63
C LEU A 268 -0.37 4.44 -18.66
N HIS A 269 -0.77 4.76 -17.42
CA HIS A 269 -0.97 3.79 -16.35
C HIS A 269 0.27 2.89 -16.12
N ASP A 270 1.46 3.50 -16.09
CA ASP A 270 2.75 2.82 -16.04
C ASP A 270 3.33 2.77 -14.60
N GLU A 271 3.88 1.61 -14.22
CA GLU A 271 4.28 1.23 -12.85
C GLU A 271 5.33 2.17 -12.22
N ILE A 272 6.09 2.92 -13.02
CA ILE A 272 7.16 3.79 -12.52
C ILE A 272 6.85 5.28 -12.62
N ARG A 273 5.80 5.68 -13.34
CA ARG A 273 5.54 7.11 -13.65
C ARG A 273 5.15 7.93 -12.45
N TRP A 274 4.61 7.29 -11.41
CA TRP A 274 4.28 7.95 -10.14
C TRP A 274 5.51 8.49 -9.39
N LEU A 275 6.72 8.06 -9.76
CA LEU A 275 7.98 8.59 -9.24
C LEU A 275 8.48 9.87 -9.94
N ASP A 276 7.92 10.25 -11.10
CA ASP A 276 8.29 11.51 -11.76
C ASP A 276 7.72 12.69 -10.95
N PRO A 277 8.56 13.57 -10.36
CA PRO A 277 8.10 14.66 -9.52
C PRO A 277 7.33 15.75 -10.29
N ARG A 278 7.38 15.76 -11.63
CA ARG A 278 6.56 16.66 -12.45
C ARG A 278 5.16 16.09 -12.71
N TYR A 279 5.03 14.77 -12.63
CA TYR A 279 3.82 14.00 -12.92
C TYR A 279 3.03 14.49 -14.16
N PRO A 280 3.65 14.52 -15.35
CA PRO A 280 3.05 15.09 -16.57
C PRO A 280 1.83 14.31 -17.08
N GLU A 281 1.66 13.07 -16.61
CA GLU A 281 0.54 12.19 -16.93
C GLU A 281 -0.82 12.83 -16.66
N LEU A 282 -0.94 13.56 -15.55
CA LEU A 282 -2.19 14.18 -15.15
C LEU A 282 -2.63 15.25 -16.17
N GLU A 283 -1.72 16.17 -16.52
CA GLU A 283 -2.00 17.24 -17.48
C GLU A 283 -2.23 16.67 -18.89
N ARG A 284 -1.44 15.66 -19.28
CA ARG A 284 -1.60 14.99 -20.57
C ARG A 284 -3.00 14.39 -20.72
N THR A 285 -3.51 13.73 -19.69
CA THR A 285 -4.87 13.18 -19.69
C THR A 285 -5.93 14.29 -19.64
N GLN A 286 -5.73 15.37 -18.89
CA GLN A 286 -6.67 16.52 -18.93
C GLN A 286 -6.79 17.10 -20.35
N ARG A 287 -5.68 17.19 -21.10
CA ARG A 287 -5.70 17.64 -22.50
C ARG A 287 -6.46 16.67 -23.41
N ALA A 288 -6.32 15.36 -23.22
CA ALA A 288 -7.09 14.35 -23.94
C ALA A 288 -8.60 14.51 -23.70
N PHE A 289 -9.01 14.63 -22.43
CA PHE A 289 -10.40 14.88 -22.05
C PHE A 289 -10.98 16.12 -22.71
N ARG A 290 -10.26 17.24 -22.66
CA ARG A 290 -10.72 18.48 -23.29
C ARG A 290 -10.83 18.36 -24.81
N ARG A 291 -9.81 17.77 -25.46
CA ARG A 291 -9.76 17.64 -26.92
C ARG A 291 -10.86 16.72 -27.44
N ASP A 292 -11.05 15.56 -26.80
CA ASP A 292 -11.89 14.50 -27.35
C ASP A 292 -13.33 14.58 -26.83
N LEU A 293 -13.54 15.03 -25.60
CA LEU A 293 -14.85 15.00 -24.95
C LEU A 293 -15.37 16.40 -24.59
N GLY A 294 -14.56 17.45 -24.70
CA GLY A 294 -14.96 18.82 -24.36
C GLY A 294 -15.21 19.04 -22.86
N VAL A 295 -14.80 18.10 -22.00
CA VAL A 295 -14.99 18.17 -20.54
C VAL A 295 -13.66 18.20 -19.81
N CYS A 296 -13.68 18.71 -18.57
CA CYS A 296 -12.51 18.81 -17.71
C CYS A 296 -12.79 18.15 -16.36
N PRO A 297 -12.47 16.85 -16.21
CA PRO A 297 -12.70 16.13 -14.96
C PRO A 297 -12.06 16.84 -13.76
N THR A 298 -12.77 16.86 -12.64
CA THR A 298 -12.27 17.39 -11.36
C THR A 298 -11.78 16.28 -10.43
N PHE A 299 -12.02 15.02 -10.76
CA PHE A 299 -11.56 13.88 -9.99
C PHE A 299 -10.39 13.20 -10.70
N PHE A 300 -9.35 12.92 -9.92
CA PHE A 300 -8.19 12.15 -10.35
C PHE A 300 -8.04 10.94 -9.42
N ARG A 301 -7.85 9.76 -9.99
CA ARG A 301 -7.49 8.56 -9.25
C ARG A 301 -6.07 8.13 -9.63
N PRO A 302 -5.16 7.96 -8.65
CA PRO A 302 -3.83 7.45 -8.94
C PRO A 302 -3.86 5.98 -9.37
N PRO A 303 -3.14 5.59 -10.43
CA PRO A 303 -2.88 4.19 -10.77
C PRO A 303 -2.44 3.38 -9.54
N HIS A 304 -3.04 2.20 -9.37
CA HIS A 304 -2.76 1.27 -8.26
C HIS A 304 -2.96 1.86 -6.84
N GLY A 305 -3.56 3.05 -6.71
CA GLY A 305 -3.65 3.78 -5.45
C GLY A 305 -2.35 4.45 -5.01
N GLN A 306 -1.32 4.44 -5.88
CA GLN A 306 0.01 4.96 -5.56
C GLN A 306 0.07 6.48 -5.67
N HIS A 307 0.42 7.17 -4.59
CA HIS A 307 0.41 8.63 -4.58
C HIS A 307 1.62 9.20 -3.84
N THR A 308 2.14 10.32 -4.32
CA THR A 308 3.33 10.99 -3.78
C THR A 308 3.03 12.44 -3.41
N PRO A 309 3.88 13.10 -2.60
CA PRO A 309 3.79 14.55 -2.39
C PRO A 309 3.76 15.36 -3.70
N PHE A 310 4.53 14.93 -4.70
CA PHE A 310 4.61 15.58 -5.99
C PHE A 310 3.32 15.42 -6.80
N MET A 311 2.76 14.20 -6.82
CA MET A 311 1.48 13.94 -7.44
C MET A 311 0.35 14.72 -6.76
N ALA A 312 0.32 14.75 -5.43
CA ALA A 312 -0.66 15.53 -4.67
C ALA A 312 -0.53 17.04 -4.96
N HIS A 313 0.69 17.54 -5.12
CA HIS A 313 0.94 18.92 -5.57
C HIS A 313 0.38 19.17 -6.97
N ALA A 314 0.63 18.27 -7.94
CA ALA A 314 0.11 18.37 -9.30
C ALA A 314 -1.42 18.37 -9.32
N VAL A 315 -2.07 17.43 -8.63
CA VAL A 315 -3.53 17.36 -8.49
C VAL A 315 -4.10 18.68 -7.97
N ARG A 316 -3.49 19.26 -6.93
CA ARG A 316 -3.93 20.54 -6.36
C ARG A 316 -3.75 21.71 -7.33
N ARG A 317 -2.65 21.75 -8.09
CA ARG A 317 -2.38 22.79 -9.09
C ARG A 317 -3.46 22.81 -10.18
N HIS A 318 -3.98 21.64 -10.56
CA HIS A 318 -5.10 21.50 -11.50
C HIS A 318 -6.49 21.62 -10.85
N ARG A 319 -6.57 22.00 -9.56
CA ARG A 319 -7.82 22.13 -8.79
C ARG A 319 -8.66 20.85 -8.79
N MET A 320 -8.00 19.70 -8.90
CA MET A 320 -8.64 18.40 -8.87
C MET A 320 -8.67 17.84 -7.43
N THR A 321 -9.53 16.85 -7.20
CA THR A 321 -9.58 16.08 -5.97
C THR A 321 -8.96 14.70 -6.23
N MET A 322 -8.00 14.30 -5.41
CA MET A 322 -7.46 12.94 -5.43
C MET A 322 -8.45 11.99 -4.76
N VAL A 323 -8.86 10.94 -5.48
CA VAL A 323 -9.87 9.99 -5.03
C VAL A 323 -9.34 8.58 -5.16
N THR A 324 -9.51 7.78 -4.11
CA THR A 324 -9.18 6.35 -4.09
C THR A 324 -10.43 5.56 -3.71
N TRP A 325 -10.31 4.59 -2.81
CA TRP A 325 -11.40 3.71 -2.41
C TRP A 325 -11.17 3.17 -1.00
N ASN A 326 -12.25 2.70 -0.39
CA ASN A 326 -12.20 1.96 0.88
C ASN A 326 -12.80 0.55 0.74
N VAL A 327 -13.28 0.19 -0.45
CA VAL A 327 -13.75 -1.15 -0.81
C VAL A 327 -13.11 -1.53 -2.14
N SER A 328 -12.30 -2.58 -2.15
CA SER A 328 -11.76 -3.18 -3.37
C SER A 328 -12.19 -4.64 -3.46
N ALA A 329 -12.53 -5.08 -4.68
CA ALA A 329 -12.95 -6.44 -4.95
C ALA A 329 -11.77 -7.35 -5.36
N GLY A 330 -10.69 -6.77 -5.89
CA GLY A 330 -9.59 -7.51 -6.51
C GLY A 330 -10.04 -8.29 -7.75
N ASP A 331 -10.96 -7.73 -8.53
CA ASP A 331 -11.52 -8.29 -9.76
C ASP A 331 -10.51 -8.35 -10.91
N PHE A 332 -9.44 -7.55 -10.86
CA PHE A 332 -8.25 -7.72 -11.71
C PHE A 332 -7.48 -9.03 -11.45
N ALA A 333 -7.60 -9.61 -10.25
CA ALA A 333 -6.79 -10.76 -9.81
C ALA A 333 -7.56 -12.09 -9.72
N THR A 334 -8.80 -12.16 -10.20
CA THR A 334 -9.61 -13.38 -10.13
C THR A 334 -10.60 -13.49 -11.28
N ARG A 335 -11.07 -14.71 -11.55
CA ARG A 335 -12.16 -14.99 -12.50
C ARG A 335 -13.48 -15.38 -11.82
N ASP A 336 -13.49 -15.51 -10.48
CA ASP A 336 -14.67 -15.85 -9.69
C ASP A 336 -15.51 -14.60 -9.40
N ALA A 337 -16.56 -14.42 -10.19
CA ALA A 337 -17.51 -13.32 -10.06
C ALA A 337 -18.26 -13.32 -8.71
N GLY A 338 -18.56 -14.50 -8.17
CA GLY A 338 -19.21 -14.63 -6.87
C GLY A 338 -18.29 -14.16 -5.74
N LEU A 339 -16.99 -14.46 -5.82
CA LEU A 339 -16.00 -13.97 -4.86
C LEU A 339 -15.86 -12.44 -4.93
N VAL A 340 -15.82 -11.87 -6.13
CA VAL A 340 -15.82 -10.40 -6.35
C VAL A 340 -17.03 -9.78 -5.66
N ALA A 341 -18.24 -10.26 -5.96
CA ALA A 341 -19.48 -9.75 -5.37
C ALA A 341 -19.49 -9.89 -3.84
N ARG A 342 -19.13 -11.06 -3.29
CA ARG A 342 -19.03 -11.29 -1.83
C ARG A 342 -18.05 -10.32 -1.17
N ARG A 343 -16.91 -10.03 -1.79
CA ARG A 343 -15.90 -9.10 -1.25
C ARG A 343 -16.41 -7.66 -1.20
N VAL A 344 -17.14 -7.22 -2.23
CA VAL A 344 -17.78 -5.91 -2.27
C VAL A 344 -18.88 -5.83 -1.21
N LEU A 345 -19.85 -6.74 -1.26
CA LEU A 345 -21.01 -6.71 -0.37
C LEU A 345 -20.62 -6.82 1.10
N ARG A 346 -19.62 -7.64 1.47
CA ARG A 346 -19.16 -7.72 2.87
C ARG A 346 -18.61 -6.38 3.41
N ARG A 347 -18.07 -5.51 2.56
CA ARG A 347 -17.38 -4.28 2.97
C ARG A 347 -18.15 -3.00 2.65
N ALA A 348 -19.10 -3.06 1.72
CA ALA A 348 -19.94 -1.93 1.37
C ALA A 348 -20.77 -1.48 2.58
N ARG A 349 -20.76 -0.16 2.81
CA ARG A 349 -21.45 0.56 3.87
C ARG A 349 -21.72 1.99 3.39
N PRO A 350 -22.64 2.75 4.01
CA PRO A 350 -22.89 4.16 3.66
C PRO A 350 -21.59 4.93 3.43
N GLY A 351 -21.47 5.70 2.36
CA GLY A 351 -20.27 6.45 1.99
C GLY A 351 -19.16 5.63 1.32
N ALA A 352 -19.34 4.33 1.06
CA ALA A 352 -18.27 3.56 0.42
C ALA A 352 -17.99 4.03 -1.01
N ILE A 353 -16.71 4.08 -1.37
CA ILE A 353 -16.25 4.16 -2.77
C ILE A 353 -15.72 2.78 -3.13
N ILE A 354 -16.36 2.14 -4.11
CA ILE A 354 -16.16 0.76 -4.52
C ILE A 354 -15.35 0.72 -5.81
N ASP A 355 -14.20 0.08 -5.74
CA ASP A 355 -13.22 -0.05 -6.81
C ASP A 355 -13.39 -1.35 -7.61
N LEU A 356 -13.62 -1.21 -8.91
CA LEU A 356 -13.84 -2.24 -9.93
C LEU A 356 -13.10 -1.85 -11.21
N HIS A 357 -12.90 -2.77 -12.15
CA HIS A 357 -12.05 -2.54 -13.33
C HIS A 357 -12.76 -2.96 -14.62
N ASP A 358 -13.11 -1.98 -15.48
CA ASP A 358 -13.70 -2.23 -16.80
C ASP A 358 -12.63 -2.34 -17.90
N GLY A 359 -11.38 -1.98 -17.61
CA GLY A 359 -10.18 -2.30 -18.39
C GLY A 359 -9.07 -2.94 -17.56
N ILE A 360 -7.86 -3.04 -18.13
CA ILE A 360 -6.62 -3.34 -17.38
C ILE A 360 -5.54 -2.41 -17.92
N ASP A 361 -5.06 -1.49 -17.10
CA ASP A 361 -4.01 -0.50 -17.43
C ASP A 361 -4.28 0.26 -18.76
N GLY A 362 -5.52 0.49 -19.19
CA GLY A 362 -5.80 1.09 -20.51
C GLY A 362 -5.55 0.16 -21.71
N ASN A 363 -5.46 -1.15 -21.51
CA ASN A 363 -5.49 -2.14 -22.58
C ASN A 363 -6.91 -2.30 -23.12
N LEU A 364 -7.09 -1.92 -24.38
CA LEU A 364 -8.37 -1.88 -25.08
C LEU A 364 -9.10 -3.24 -25.14
N THR A 365 -8.39 -4.36 -25.09
CA THR A 365 -8.95 -5.70 -25.34
C THR A 365 -8.81 -6.66 -24.16
N ALA A 366 -8.43 -6.16 -22.98
CA ALA A 366 -8.30 -7.00 -21.79
C ALA A 366 -9.60 -7.73 -21.45
N ASP A 367 -9.53 -9.02 -21.10
CA ASP A 367 -10.71 -9.80 -20.70
C ASP A 367 -11.22 -9.34 -19.34
N ARG A 368 -12.37 -8.66 -19.29
CA ARG A 368 -13.09 -8.23 -18.08
C ARG A 368 -14.45 -8.92 -17.91
N SER A 369 -14.58 -10.13 -18.42
CA SER A 369 -15.81 -10.93 -18.27
C SER A 369 -16.16 -11.26 -16.81
N VAL A 370 -15.18 -11.26 -15.90
CA VAL A 370 -15.43 -11.41 -14.45
C VAL A 370 -16.26 -10.26 -13.90
N LEU A 371 -16.00 -9.02 -14.33
CA LEU A 371 -16.73 -7.85 -13.88
C LEU A 371 -18.18 -7.90 -14.37
N THR A 372 -18.40 -8.22 -15.65
CA THR A 372 -19.75 -8.24 -16.23
C THR A 372 -20.64 -9.31 -15.59
N ARG A 373 -20.07 -10.43 -15.13
CA ARG A 373 -20.79 -11.43 -14.33
C ARG A 373 -21.00 -11.02 -12.87
N ALA A 374 -20.07 -10.27 -12.27
CA ALA A 374 -20.16 -9.87 -10.86
C ALA A 374 -21.05 -8.64 -10.63
N LEU A 375 -21.08 -7.71 -11.59
CA LEU A 375 -21.73 -6.41 -11.45
C LEU A 375 -23.23 -6.50 -11.15
N PRO A 376 -24.05 -7.33 -11.83
CA PRO A 376 -25.47 -7.48 -11.47
C PRO A 376 -25.65 -7.94 -10.01
N ILE A 377 -24.87 -8.95 -9.57
CA ILE A 377 -24.91 -9.49 -8.19
C ILE A 377 -24.57 -8.40 -7.17
N ILE A 378 -23.60 -7.53 -7.50
CA ILE A 378 -23.23 -6.39 -6.66
C ILE A 378 -24.39 -5.40 -6.56
N LEU A 379 -24.97 -4.99 -7.69
CA LEU A 379 -26.03 -3.98 -7.73
C LEU A 379 -27.28 -4.46 -6.98
N ASP A 380 -27.71 -5.70 -7.21
CA ASP A 380 -28.82 -6.33 -6.50
C ASP A 380 -28.55 -6.44 -5.00
N GLY A 381 -27.34 -6.88 -4.63
CA GLY A 381 -26.95 -7.00 -3.22
C GLY A 381 -26.85 -5.65 -2.50
N LEU A 382 -26.44 -4.58 -3.19
CA LEU A 382 -26.45 -3.23 -2.62
C LEU A 382 -27.88 -2.74 -2.42
N ARG A 383 -28.76 -2.93 -3.42
CA ARG A 383 -30.18 -2.58 -3.36
C ARG A 383 -30.90 -3.31 -2.22
N ALA A 384 -30.69 -4.63 -2.10
CA ALA A 384 -31.26 -5.45 -1.03
C ALA A 384 -30.83 -4.98 0.37
N ARG A 385 -29.65 -4.35 0.47
CA ARG A 385 -29.13 -3.75 1.71
C ARG A 385 -29.51 -2.28 1.88
N GLY A 386 -30.40 -1.75 1.03
CA GLY A 386 -30.81 -0.34 1.05
C GLY A 386 -29.64 0.62 0.88
N LEU A 387 -28.60 0.25 0.14
CA LEU A 387 -27.49 1.13 -0.26
C LEU A 387 -27.73 1.53 -1.71
N ARG A 388 -27.87 2.84 -1.96
CA ARG A 388 -28.09 3.40 -3.29
C ARG A 388 -26.75 3.65 -3.99
N PRO A 389 -26.45 2.98 -5.11
CA PRO A 389 -25.30 3.32 -5.93
C PRO A 389 -25.51 4.68 -6.59
N VAL A 390 -24.51 5.56 -6.52
CA VAL A 390 -24.52 6.90 -7.13
C VAL A 390 -23.17 7.19 -7.78
N ARG A 391 -23.10 8.25 -8.58
CA ARG A 391 -21.84 8.80 -9.06
C ARG A 391 -21.06 9.49 -7.93
N LEU A 392 -19.77 9.68 -8.16
CA LEU A 392 -18.88 10.25 -7.16
C LEU A 392 -19.17 11.74 -6.87
N ASP A 393 -19.56 12.52 -7.87
CA ASP A 393 -19.98 13.93 -7.74
C ASP A 393 -21.18 14.06 -6.79
N VAL A 394 -22.16 13.16 -6.93
CA VAL A 394 -23.33 13.06 -6.04
C VAL A 394 -22.91 12.64 -4.64
N LEU A 395 -22.10 11.58 -4.51
CA LEU A 395 -21.65 11.09 -3.21
C LEU A 395 -20.88 12.16 -2.41
N LEU A 396 -20.02 12.92 -3.08
CA LEU A 396 -19.15 13.90 -2.43
C LEU A 396 -19.75 15.31 -2.36
N GLY A 397 -20.86 15.57 -3.07
CA GLY A 397 -21.43 16.92 -3.18
C GLY A 397 -20.46 17.90 -3.84
N ARG A 398 -19.73 17.44 -4.87
CA ARG A 398 -18.71 18.23 -5.58
C ARG A 398 -18.93 18.14 -7.09
N PRO A 399 -18.73 19.22 -7.87
CA PRO A 399 -18.86 19.18 -9.32
C PRO A 399 -17.90 18.16 -9.93
N GLY A 400 -18.40 17.31 -10.85
CA GLY A 400 -17.58 16.32 -11.56
C GLY A 400 -16.71 16.91 -12.69
N TYR A 401 -17.10 18.07 -13.21
CA TYR A 401 -16.38 18.79 -14.25
C TYR A 401 -16.15 20.25 -13.84
N GLY A 402 -14.98 20.78 -14.18
CA GLY A 402 -14.59 22.16 -13.97
C GLY A 402 -14.78 23.01 -15.23
N ALA A 403 -14.77 24.33 -15.07
CA ALA A 403 -14.82 25.27 -16.19
C ALA A 403 -13.56 25.25 -17.07
N ALA A 404 -12.44 24.74 -16.54
CA ALA A 404 -11.19 24.62 -17.26
C ALA A 404 -10.41 23.38 -16.81
N CYS A 405 -9.62 22.88 -17.75
CA CYS A 405 -8.45 22.04 -17.53
C CYS A 405 -7.25 22.99 -17.50
#